data_AF-A0A933X7B5-F1
#
_entry.id   AF-A0A933X7B5-F1
#
_cell.length_a   1.000
_cell.length_b   1.000
_cell.length_c   1.000
_cell.angle_alpha   90.00
_cell.angle_beta   90.00
_cell.angle_gamma   90.00
#
_symmetry.space_group_name_H-M   'P 1'
#
loop_
_entity.id
_entity.type
_entity.pdbx_description
1 polymer ?
#
loop_
_entity_poly.entity_id
_entity_poly.type
_entity_poly.pdbx_seq_one_letter_code
_entity_poly.pdbx_strand_id
1 'polypeptide(L)' 'MKRNILVILSNRLNRSQKARFVEVECDDKGNILKEHPLRSQPKKPVYDEVWENDDGKTEMSSCRSFKRKYRHALEKPKA' A
#
# COMPACT_ATOMS: atom_id res chain seq x y z
N MET A 1 0.26 19.13 -3.86
CA MET A 1 0.65 18.32 -2.68
C MET A 1 1.11 16.96 -3.16
N LYS A 2 1.95 16.28 -2.38
CA LYS A 2 2.35 14.90 -2.61
C LYS A 2 1.67 14.03 -1.56
N ARG A 3 1.17 12.88 -1.96
CA ARG A 3 0.58 11.91 -1.03
C ARG A 3 1.44 10.66 -1.04
N ASN A 4 1.74 10.17 0.14
CA ASN A 4 2.49 8.93 0.31
C ASN A 4 1.50 7.84 0.68
N ILE A 5 1.38 6.85 -0.20
CA ILE A 5 0.44 5.75 -0.07
C ILE A 5 1.22 4.47 0.24
N LEU A 6 0.71 3.68 1.18
CA LEU A 6 1.20 2.33 1.40
C LEU A 6 0.30 1.34 0.68
N VAL A 7 0.87 0.51 -0.18
CA VAL A 7 0.19 -0.61 -0.82
C VAL A 7 0.66 -1.93 -0.18
N ILE A 8 -0.28 -2.69 0.34
CA ILE A 8 -0.07 -4.00 0.93
C ILE A 8 -0.52 -5.04 -0.09
N LEU A 9 0.41 -5.86 -0.57
CA LEU A 9 0.13 -7.00 -1.45
C LEU A 9 0.06 -8.25 -0.59
N SER A 10 -1.14 -8.74 -0.34
CA SER A 10 -1.42 -9.94 0.43
C SER A 10 -2.01 -11.04 -0.46
N ASN A 11 -2.09 -12.26 0.06
CA ASN A 11 -2.75 -13.36 -0.63
C ASN A 11 -3.88 -13.90 0.25
N ARG A 12 -5.13 -13.69 -0.18
CA ARG A 12 -6.31 -14.21 0.54
C ARG A 12 -6.36 -15.73 0.56
N LEU A 13 -5.91 -16.37 -0.53
CA LEU A 13 -5.99 -17.82 -0.72
C LEU A 13 -4.82 -18.57 -0.07
N ASN A 14 -3.66 -17.92 0.11
CA ASN A 14 -2.50 -18.50 0.77
C ASN A 14 -1.96 -17.57 1.88
N ARG A 15 -2.45 -17.77 3.11
CA ARG A 15 -2.04 -16.98 4.28
C ARG A 15 -0.58 -17.19 4.70
N SER A 16 0.07 -18.26 4.24
CA SER A 16 1.50 -18.52 4.51
C SER A 16 2.42 -17.68 3.62
N GLN A 17 1.91 -17.16 2.49
CA GLN A 17 2.67 -16.24 1.65
C GLN A 17 2.81 -14.89 2.38
N LYS A 18 4.05 -14.46 2.59
CA LYS A 18 4.34 -13.16 3.21
C LYS A 18 3.79 -12.02 2.36
N ALA A 19 3.08 -11.11 3.01
CA ALA A 19 2.64 -9.87 2.39
C ALA A 19 3.86 -9.01 2.00
N ARG A 20 3.74 -8.30 0.87
CA ARG A 20 4.72 -7.30 0.45
C ARG A 20 4.16 -5.90 0.68
N PHE A 21 5.05 -4.97 0.93
CA PHE A 21 4.72 -3.59 1.21
C PHE A 21 5.40 -2.73 0.15
N VAL A 22 4.64 -1.87 -0.50
CA VAL A 22 5.15 -0.95 -1.53
C VAL A 22 4.73 0.45 -1.13
N GLU A 23 5.71 1.33 -0.98
CA GLU A 23 5.49 2.75 -0.78
C GLU A 23 5.35 3.42 -2.15
N VAL A 24 4.28 4.19 -2.32
CA VAL A 24 3.94 4.85 -3.57
C VAL A 24 3.82 6.33 -3.31
N GLU A 25 4.66 7.12 -3.97
CA GLU A 25 4.52 8.57 -4.00
C GLU A 25 3.60 8.93 -5.17
N CYS A 26 2.50 9.63 -4.90
CA CYS A 26 1.58 10.10 -5.93
C CYS A 26 1.35 11.62 -5.87
N ASP A 27 0.97 12.17 -7.03
CA ASP A 27 0.52 13.55 -7.15
C ASP A 27 -0.96 13.71 -6.76
N ASP A 28 -1.44 14.96 -6.69
CA ASP A 28 -2.86 15.24 -6.39
C ASP A 28 -3.84 14.71 -7.45
N LYS A 29 -3.36 14.38 -8.66
CA LYS A 29 -4.18 13.82 -9.74
C LYS A 29 -4.25 12.29 -9.68
N GLY A 30 -3.50 11.66 -8.78
CA GLY A 30 -3.42 10.20 -8.63
C GLY A 30 -2.42 9.54 -9.56
N ASN A 31 -1.55 10.30 -10.23
CA ASN A 31 -0.44 9.73 -10.99
C ASN A 31 0.64 9.24 -10.03
N ILE A 32 1.12 8.03 -10.28
CA ILE A 32 2.24 7.44 -9.55
C ILE A 32 3.53 8.12 -10.03
N LEU A 33 4.23 8.76 -9.09
CA LEU A 33 5.53 9.39 -9.35
C LEU A 33 6.68 8.42 -9.11
N LYS A 34 6.59 7.63 -8.02
CA LYS A 34 7.59 6.62 -7.65
C LYS A 34 6.97 5.45 -6.90
N GLU A 35 7.56 4.28 -7.11
CA GLU A 35 7.26 3.05 -6.39
C GLU A 35 8.52 2.55 -5.67
N HIS A 36 8.39 2.28 -4.38
CA HIS A 36 9.48 1.83 -3.53
C HIS A 36 9.07 0.54 -2.78
N PRO A 37 9.51 -0.64 -3.23
CA PRO A 37 9.24 -1.88 -2.52
C PRO A 37 10.00 -1.91 -1.19
N LEU A 38 9.26 -2.15 -0.11
CA LEU A 38 9.79 -2.22 1.24
C LEU A 38 10.12 -3.66 1.62
N ARG A 39 11.21 -3.83 2.38
CA ARG A 39 11.66 -5.14 2.87
C ARG A 39 10.79 -5.68 4.03
N SER A 40 10.06 -4.81 4.71
CA SER A 40 9.25 -5.14 5.87
C SER A 40 8.09 -4.14 6.05
N GLN A 41 7.14 -4.50 6.92
CA GLN A 41 6.03 -3.62 7.27
C GLN A 41 6.55 -2.35 7.96
N PRO A 42 6.10 -1.16 7.53
CA PRO A 42 6.37 0.08 8.25
C PRO A 42 5.86 0.03 9.69
N LYS A 43 6.58 0.69 10.61
CA LYS A 43 6.21 0.73 12.04
C LYS A 43 5.53 2.02 12.47
N LYS A 44 5.51 3.04 11.61
CA LYS A 44 5.03 4.39 11.95
C LYS A 44 3.82 4.77 11.08
N PRO A 45 2.84 5.49 11.62
CA PRO A 45 1.70 6.03 10.87
C PRO A 45 2.10 7.25 10.04
N VAL A 46 2.78 7.02 8.92
CA VAL A 46 3.35 8.08 8.07
C VAL A 46 2.71 8.16 6.69
N TYR A 47 1.70 7.35 6.40
CA TYR A 47 1.07 7.31 5.08
C TYR A 47 -0.24 8.08 5.07
N ASP A 48 -0.47 8.83 4.00
CA ASP A 48 -1.74 9.54 3.80
C ASP A 48 -2.87 8.57 3.51
N GLU A 49 -2.57 7.45 2.84
CA GLU A 49 -3.53 6.38 2.56
C GLU A 49 -2.87 5.00 2.68
N VAL A 50 -3.67 4.00 3.02
CA VAL A 50 -3.25 2.60 3.00
C VAL A 50 -4.21 1.83 2.11
N TRP A 51 -3.67 1.04 1.20
CA TRP A 51 -4.41 0.24 0.23
C TRP A 51 -3.95 -1.21 0.31
N GLU A 52 -4.85 -2.16 0.11
CA GLU A 52 -4.54 -3.59 0.10
C GLU A 52 -5.05 -4.23 -1.20
N ASN A 53 -4.22 -5.07 -1.81
CA ASN A 53 -4.63 -6.04 -2.81
C ASN A 53 -4.44 -7.44 -2.24
N ASP A 54 -5.46 -8.29 -2.40
CA ASP A 54 -5.50 -9.63 -1.84
C ASP A 54 -5.40 -10.76 -2.89
N ASP A 55 -4.96 -10.42 -4.12
CA ASP A 55 -4.87 -11.34 -5.27
C ASP A 55 -3.66 -12.29 -5.19
N GLY A 56 -2.74 -12.06 -4.25
CA GLY A 56 -1.51 -12.86 -4.09
C GLY A 56 -0.41 -12.58 -5.11
N LYS A 57 -0.52 -11.46 -5.84
CA LYS A 57 0.48 -11.00 -6.80
C LYS A 57 1.65 -10.31 -6.08
N THR A 58 2.80 -10.33 -6.72
CA THR A 58 4.05 -9.78 -6.17
C THR A 58 4.34 -8.35 -6.61
N GLU A 59 3.65 -7.88 -7.63
CA GLU A 59 3.86 -6.59 -8.30
C GLU A 59 2.52 -5.87 -8.48
N MET A 60 2.52 -4.55 -8.29
CA MET A 60 1.30 -3.73 -8.40
C MET A 60 0.71 -3.74 -9.80
N SER A 61 1.55 -3.74 -10.84
CA SER A 61 1.14 -3.79 -12.25
C SER A 61 0.37 -5.07 -12.62
N SER A 62 0.56 -6.15 -11.85
CA SER A 62 -0.13 -7.43 -12.03
C SER A 62 -1.45 -7.53 -11.26
N CYS A 63 -1.77 -6.54 -10.42
CA CYS A 63 -2.96 -6.51 -9.59
C CYS A 63 -4.14 -5.89 -10.35
N ARG A 64 -5.35 -6.40 -10.16
CA ARG A 64 -6.55 -5.92 -10.88
C ARG A 64 -7.33 -4.84 -10.13
N SER A 65 -7.27 -4.86 -8.80
CA SER A 65 -8.02 -3.94 -7.96
C SER A 65 -7.30 -3.71 -6.65
N PHE A 66 -7.46 -2.52 -6.07
CA PHE A 66 -6.93 -2.21 -4.75
C PHE A 66 -8.07 -1.68 -3.88
N LYS A 67 -8.08 -2.09 -2.61
CA LYS A 67 -9.09 -1.65 -1.64
C LYS A 67 -8.43 -0.73 -0.64
N ARG A 68 -8.94 0.50 -0.51
CA ARG A 68 -8.48 1.42 0.54
C ARG A 68 -8.87 0.89 1.93
N LYS A 69 -7.91 0.91 2.86
CA LYS A 69 -8.08 0.62 4.27
C LYS A 69 -8.17 1.93 5.04
N TYR A 70 -9.38 2.29 5.41
CA TYR A 70 -9.63 3.46 6.25
C TYR A 70 -9.29 3.16 7.70
N ARG A 71 -8.77 4.18 8.40
CA ARG A 71 -8.37 4.11 9.83
C ARG A 71 -7.32 3.02 10.07
N HIS A 72 -6.46 2.79 9.08
CA HIS A 72 -5.39 1.82 9.23
C HIS A 72 -4.36 2.35 10.24
N ALA A 73 -3.73 1.47 11.02
CA ALA A 73 -2.72 1.85 12.02
C ALA A 73 -1.48 2.54 11.43
N LEU A 74 -1.30 2.48 10.11
CA LEU A 74 -0.22 3.13 9.37
C LEU A 74 -0.68 4.40 8.61
N GLU A 75 -1.99 4.67 8.61
CA GLU A 75 -2.55 5.93 8.10
C GLU A 75 -2.23 7.04 9.12
N LYS A 76 -1.80 8.21 8.63
CA LYS A 76 -1.56 9.38 9.48
C LYS A 76 -2.83 9.69 10.26
N PRO A 77 -2.74 9.97 11.58
CA PRO A 77 -3.89 10.45 12.32
C PRO A 77 -4.36 11.75 11.69
N LYS A 78 -5.66 11.82 11.39
CA LYS A 78 -6.29 13.03 10.89
C LYS A 78 -6.33 14.03 12.07
N ALA A 79 -5.58 15.12 11.95
CA ALA A 79 -5.62 16.23 12.89
C ALA A 79 -6.98 16.94 12.85
#